data_AF-A0A3S4Y2R0-F1
#
_entry.id   AF-A0A3S4Y2R0-F1
#
_cell.length_a   1.000
_cell.length_b   1.000
_cell.length_c   1.000
_cell.angle_alpha   90.00
_cell.angle_beta   90.00
_cell.angle_gamma   90.00
#
_symmetry.space_group_name_H-M   'P 1'
#
loop_
_entity.id
_entity.type
_entity.pdbx_description
1 polymer ?
#
loop_
_entity_poly.entity_id
_entity_poly.type
_entity_poly.pdbx_seq_one_letter_code
_entity_poly.pdbx_strand_id
1 'polypeptide(L)'
;MRKGVTLVELLIGLAIIGIALSFTVPFWQSGDSKRILVKEQHRLYLFLRQIQGRAENSSEIWFILANRHPITNRWCMTAQIKNDKVCDCLNPTICPKEVYAHFYYPYFAEKTTIISPKMYPSEVARFNGVRNTVDSNCFLLQSGEERTLFSFLM
;
A
#
# COMPACT_ATOMS: atom_id res chain seq x y z
N MET A 1 54.57 12.65 26.52
CA MET A 1 54.11 13.96 26.00
C MET A 1 52.69 13.80 25.48
N ARG A 2 51.67 14.32 26.19
CA ARG A 2 50.29 14.34 25.70
C ARG A 2 50.17 15.52 24.73
N LYS A 3 50.04 15.25 23.43
CA LYS A 3 49.69 16.29 22.44
C LYS A 3 48.24 16.70 22.73
N GLY A 4 48.05 17.89 23.28
CA GLY A 4 46.72 18.45 23.52
C GLY A 4 46.05 18.76 22.19
N VAL A 5 44.83 18.27 22.00
CA VAL A 5 44.01 18.59 20.85
C VAL A 5 43.75 20.10 20.85
N THR A 6 44.04 20.78 19.75
CA THR A 6 43.81 22.22 19.66
C THR A 6 42.33 22.52 19.49
N LEU A 7 41.85 23.65 20.03
CA LEU A 7 40.45 24.07 19.90
C LEU A 7 40.00 24.14 18.42
N VAL A 8 40.94 24.54 17.55
CA VAL A 8 40.76 24.64 16.11
C VAL A 8 40.58 23.26 15.47
N GLU A 9 41.36 22.25 15.85
CA GLU A 9 41.17 20.85 15.40
C GLU A 9 39.78 20.32 15.76
N LEU A 10 39.28 20.66 16.96
CA LEU A 10 37.98 20.19 17.43
C LEU A 10 36.83 20.84 16.63
N LEU A 11 36.95 22.13 16.31
CA LEU A 11 36.00 22.84 15.45
C LEU A 11 36.01 22.31 14.02
N ILE A 12 37.19 22.05 13.45
CA ILE A 12 37.32 21.46 12.11
C ILE A 12 36.73 20.05 12.09
N GLY A 13 37.00 19.23 13.13
CA GLY A 13 36.42 17.91 13.27
C GLY A 13 34.89 17.93 13.32
N LEU A 14 34.30 18.82 14.12
CA LEU A 14 32.85 19.00 14.19
C LEU A 14 32.25 19.48 12.86
N ALA A 15 32.92 20.38 12.15
CA ALA A 15 32.47 20.85 10.84
C ALA A 15 32.46 19.71 9.80
N ILE A 16 33.50 18.89 9.76
CA ILE A 16 33.58 17.72 8.86
C ILE A 16 32.47 16.71 9.20
N ILE A 17 32.24 16.43 10.48
CA ILE A 17 31.16 15.52 10.92
C ILE A 17 29.79 16.09 10.53
N GLY A 18 29.54 17.39 10.73
CA GLY A 18 28.28 18.03 10.36
C GLY A 18 28.00 17.98 8.86
N ILE A 19 29.02 18.21 8.03
CA ILE A 19 28.93 18.08 6.57
C ILE A 19 28.64 16.62 6.19
N ALA A 20 29.38 15.65 6.74
CA ALA A 20 29.18 14.23 6.46
C ALA A 20 27.76 13.74 6.84
N LEU A 21 27.23 14.18 7.99
CA LEU A 21 25.88 13.86 8.42
C LEU A 21 24.81 14.46 7.50
N SER A 22 25.05 15.67 6.97
CA SER A 22 24.10 16.33 6.07
C SER A 22 23.92 15.58 4.74
N PHE A 23 24.93 14.86 4.28
CA PHE A 23 24.86 14.06 3.04
C PHE A 23 24.31 12.64 3.24
N THR A 24 24.44 12.04 4.42
CA THR A 24 24.01 10.65 4.66
C THR A 24 22.51 10.50 4.93
N VAL A 25 21.88 11.49 5.55
CA VAL A 25 20.43 11.50 5.86
C VAL A 25 19.53 11.41 4.61
N PRO A 26 19.69 12.25 3.56
CA PRO A 26 18.79 12.22 2.40
C PRO A 26 18.87 10.91 1.60
N PHE A 27 20.03 10.24 1.60
CA PHE A 27 20.22 8.98 0.89
C PHE A 27 19.52 7.79 1.56
N TRP A 28 19.36 7.82 2.89
CA TRP A 28 18.66 6.75 3.61
C TRP A 28 17.14 6.80 3.40
N GLN A 29 16.56 8.01 3.34
CA GLN A 29 15.12 8.20 3.10
C GLN A 29 14.65 7.78 1.70
N SER A 30 15.47 7.97 0.66
CA SER A 30 15.10 7.58 -0.71
C SER A 30 15.07 6.06 -0.90
N GLY A 31 16.02 5.33 -0.30
CA GLY A 31 16.07 3.86 -0.35
C GLY A 31 14.91 3.15 0.35
N ASP A 32 14.25 3.80 1.30
CA ASP A 32 13.09 3.25 2.02
C ASP A 32 11.84 3.15 1.14
N SER A 33 11.62 4.11 0.24
CA SER A 33 10.39 4.20 -0.57
C SER A 33 10.14 2.96 -1.44
N LYS A 34 11.17 2.50 -2.15
CA LYS A 34 11.13 1.27 -2.97
C LYS A 34 10.92 0.01 -2.14
N ARG A 35 11.57 -0.09 -0.97
CA ARG A 35 11.40 -1.21 -0.04
C ARG A 35 9.98 -1.26 0.53
N ILE A 36 9.43 -0.09 0.86
CA ILE A 36 8.04 0.08 1.29
C ILE A 36 7.08 -0.42 0.21
N LEU A 37 7.27 -0.01 -1.05
CA LEU A 37 6.42 -0.44 -2.16
C LEU A 37 6.45 -1.94 -2.39
N VAL A 38 7.64 -2.56 -2.43
CA VAL A 38 7.77 -4.01 -2.62
C VAL A 38 7.06 -4.77 -1.48
N LYS A 39 7.20 -4.30 -0.24
CA LYS A 39 6.52 -4.91 0.91
C LYS A 39 5.00 -4.76 0.82
N GLU A 40 4.48 -3.57 0.50
CA GLU A 40 3.04 -3.38 0.33
C GLU A 40 2.48 -4.18 -0.84
N GLN A 41 3.16 -4.18 -1.98
CA GLN A 41 2.78 -4.99 -3.14
C GLN A 41 2.68 -6.47 -2.78
N HIS A 42 3.68 -7.01 -2.07
CA HIS A 42 3.65 -8.41 -1.65
C HIS A 42 2.51 -8.70 -0.66
N ARG A 43 2.27 -7.84 0.34
CA ARG A 43 1.16 -8.02 1.30
C ARG A 43 -0.19 -7.95 0.61
N LEU A 44 -0.36 -7.00 -0.31
CA LEU A 44 -1.58 -6.87 -1.07
C LEU A 44 -1.82 -8.08 -1.98
N TYR A 45 -0.76 -8.59 -2.62
CA TYR A 45 -0.82 -9.83 -3.39
C TYR A 45 -1.29 -11.01 -2.53
N LEU A 46 -0.72 -11.19 -1.34
CA LEU A 46 -1.13 -12.27 -0.43
C LEU A 46 -2.60 -12.14 0.01
N PHE A 47 -3.05 -10.92 0.32
CA PHE A 47 -4.45 -10.66 0.64
C PHE A 47 -5.36 -11.05 -0.51
N LEU A 48 -5.09 -10.55 -1.73
CA LEU A 48 -5.91 -10.85 -2.90
C LEU A 48 -5.87 -12.35 -3.25
N ARG A 49 -4.73 -13.02 -3.09
CA ARG A 49 -4.61 -14.47 -3.28
C ARG A 49 -5.47 -15.27 -2.29
N GLN A 50 -5.53 -14.82 -1.04
CA GLN A 50 -6.41 -15.43 -0.04
C GLN A 50 -7.89 -15.25 -0.41
N ILE A 51 -8.28 -14.06 -0.89
CA ILE A 51 -9.65 -13.79 -1.35
C ILE A 51 -9.98 -14.62 -2.60
N GLN A 52 -9.05 -14.76 -3.53
CA GLN A 52 -9.23 -15.62 -4.71
C GLN A 52 -9.54 -17.06 -4.29
N GLY A 53 -8.76 -17.64 -3.37
CA GLY A 53 -9.03 -19.00 -2.88
C GLY A 53 -10.39 -19.15 -2.18
N ARG A 54 -10.87 -18.09 -1.51
CA ARG A 54 -12.24 -18.06 -0.95
C ARG A 54 -13.30 -17.98 -2.03
N ALA A 55 -13.08 -17.18 -3.07
CA ALA A 55 -14.00 -17.07 -4.20
C ALA A 55 -14.13 -18.40 -4.94
N GLU A 56 -13.02 -19.08 -5.20
CA GLU A 56 -12.98 -20.42 -5.82
C GLU A 56 -13.74 -21.45 -4.96
N ASN A 57 -13.53 -21.46 -3.64
CA ASN A 57 -14.20 -22.40 -2.74
C ASN A 57 -15.71 -22.13 -2.57
N SER A 58 -16.11 -20.85 -2.51
CA SER A 58 -17.53 -20.47 -2.39
C SER A 58 -18.31 -20.56 -3.70
N SER A 59 -17.62 -20.62 -4.85
CA SER A 59 -18.24 -20.49 -6.18
C SER A 59 -19.05 -19.20 -6.34
N GLU A 60 -18.69 -18.15 -5.61
CA GLU A 60 -19.37 -16.86 -5.66
C GLU A 60 -18.57 -15.82 -6.45
N ILE A 61 -19.23 -14.74 -6.82
CA ILE A 61 -18.56 -13.58 -7.43
C ILE A 61 -18.16 -12.63 -6.31
N TRP A 62 -16.88 -12.29 -6.25
CA TRP A 62 -16.32 -11.36 -5.28
C TRP A 62 -15.94 -10.05 -5.96
N PHE A 63 -16.36 -8.93 -5.38
CA PHE A 63 -15.98 -7.59 -5.79
C PHE A 63 -14.80 -7.10 -4.94
N ILE A 64 -13.79 -6.59 -5.63
CA ILE A 64 -12.64 -5.93 -5.06
C ILE A 64 -12.77 -4.44 -5.31
N LEU A 65 -12.86 -3.67 -4.23
CA LEU A 65 -13.07 -2.23 -4.22
C LEU A 65 -11.84 -1.58 -3.61
N ALA A 66 -11.39 -0.47 -4.16
CA ALA A 66 -10.35 0.35 -3.55
C ALA A 66 -10.94 1.70 -3.18
N ASN A 67 -10.77 2.12 -1.93
CA ASN A 67 -11.15 3.46 -1.50
C ASN A 67 -9.90 4.25 -1.09
N ARG A 68 -9.92 5.55 -1.35
CA ARG A 68 -8.90 6.49 -0.95
C ARG A 68 -9.55 7.77 -0.44
N HIS A 69 -9.18 8.15 0.77
CA HIS A 69 -9.63 9.39 1.37
C HIS A 69 -9.03 10.59 0.60
N PRO A 70 -9.85 11.57 0.15
CA PRO A 70 -9.40 12.64 -0.75
C PRO A 70 -8.37 13.59 -0.11
N ILE A 71 -8.50 13.85 1.19
CA ILE A 71 -7.63 14.80 1.92
C ILE A 71 -6.35 14.12 2.44
N THR A 72 -6.49 13.00 3.15
CA THR A 72 -5.36 12.34 3.82
C THR A 72 -4.60 11.35 2.93
N ASN A 73 -5.09 11.06 1.71
CA ASN A 73 -4.57 10.02 0.81
C ASN A 73 -4.48 8.61 1.42
N ARG A 74 -5.04 8.40 2.62
CA ARG A 74 -5.15 7.08 3.23
C ARG A 74 -6.05 6.24 2.34
N TRP A 75 -5.61 5.02 2.04
CA TRP A 75 -6.33 4.11 1.18
C TRP A 75 -6.54 2.78 1.86
N CYS A 76 -7.50 2.03 1.36
CA CYS A 76 -7.84 0.69 1.82
C CYS A 76 -8.50 -0.08 0.67
N MET A 77 -8.61 -1.38 0.82
CA MET A 77 -9.37 -2.21 -0.12
C MET A 77 -10.41 -3.05 0.61
N THR A 78 -11.55 -3.23 -0.04
CA THR A 78 -12.61 -4.14 0.40
C THR A 78 -12.68 -5.29 -0.59
N ALA A 79 -12.76 -6.50 -0.09
CA ALA A 79 -13.18 -7.68 -0.84
C ALA A 79 -14.51 -8.14 -0.25
N GLN A 80 -15.56 -8.23 -1.07
CA GLN A 80 -16.88 -8.65 -0.60
C GLN A 80 -17.55 -9.55 -1.63
N ILE A 81 -18.56 -10.31 -1.20
CA ILE A 81 -19.42 -11.05 -2.12
C ILE A 81 -20.27 -10.03 -2.91
N LYS A 82 -20.55 -10.35 -4.18
CA LYS A 82 -21.44 -9.58 -5.04
C LYS A 82 -22.79 -9.39 -4.34
N ASN A 83 -23.13 -8.14 -4.10
CA ASN A 83 -24.37 -7.72 -3.46
C ASN A 83 -24.71 -6.30 -3.93
N ASP A 84 -25.96 -5.88 -3.76
CA ASP A 84 -26.42 -4.53 -4.09
C ASP A 84 -25.80 -3.48 -3.16
N LYS A 85 -25.45 -3.88 -1.94
CA LYS A 85 -24.76 -3.03 -0.96
C LYS A 85 -23.25 -3.14 -1.10
N VAL A 86 -22.58 -2.02 -1.30
CA VAL A 86 -21.13 -1.91 -1.47
C VAL A 86 -20.51 -1.29 -0.21
N CYS A 87 -19.56 -1.99 0.41
CA CYS A 87 -18.97 -1.58 1.67
C CYS A 87 -17.76 -0.67 1.52
N ASP A 88 -17.80 0.42 2.27
CA ASP A 88 -16.71 1.37 2.40
C ASP A 88 -15.71 0.91 3.47
N CYS A 89 -14.47 0.62 3.07
CA CYS A 89 -13.39 0.27 3.99
C CYS A 89 -12.91 1.44 4.87
N LEU A 90 -13.25 2.69 4.54
CA LEU A 90 -12.98 3.83 5.43
C LEU A 90 -13.98 3.87 6.60
N ASN A 91 -15.16 3.25 6.44
CA ASN A 91 -16.23 3.20 7.44
C ASN A 91 -16.76 1.76 7.61
N PRO A 92 -15.95 0.81 8.11
CA PRO A 92 -16.29 -0.60 8.11
C PRO A 92 -17.48 -0.96 9.02
N THR A 93 -17.80 -0.13 10.01
CA THR A 93 -18.89 -0.37 10.99
C THR A 93 -20.28 -0.30 10.38
N ILE A 94 -20.44 0.37 9.24
CA ILE A 94 -21.71 0.54 8.52
C ILE A 94 -21.98 -0.66 7.59
N CYS A 95 -20.98 -1.52 7.37
CA CYS A 95 -21.07 -2.63 6.44
C CYS A 95 -21.98 -3.75 6.97
N PRO A 96 -23.04 -4.16 6.23
CA PRO A 96 -23.88 -5.28 6.62
C PRO A 96 -23.10 -6.60 6.61
N LYS A 97 -23.39 -7.49 7.56
CA LYS A 97 -22.71 -8.80 7.66
C LYS A 97 -22.99 -9.72 6.46
N GLU A 98 -24.10 -9.49 5.77
CA GLU A 98 -24.57 -10.25 4.60
C GLU A 98 -23.59 -10.22 3.42
N VAL A 99 -22.77 -9.17 3.29
CA VAL A 99 -21.84 -9.03 2.15
C VAL A 99 -20.51 -9.74 2.36
N TYR A 100 -20.30 -10.33 3.55
CA TYR A 100 -19.07 -11.03 3.93
C TYR A 100 -17.80 -10.24 3.55
N ALA A 101 -17.73 -8.98 3.98
CA ALA A 101 -16.66 -8.08 3.62
C ALA A 101 -15.36 -8.37 4.39
N HIS A 102 -14.26 -8.42 3.65
CA HIS A 102 -12.89 -8.47 4.14
C HIS A 102 -12.19 -7.16 3.78
N PHE A 103 -11.46 -6.60 4.74
CA PHE A 103 -10.80 -5.32 4.57
C PHE A 103 -9.28 -5.48 4.59
N TYR A 104 -8.62 -4.81 3.64
CA TYR A 104 -7.17 -4.62 3.62
C TYR A 104 -6.85 -3.19 3.98
N TYR A 105 -5.96 -3.02 4.97
CA TYR A 105 -5.38 -1.74 5.32
C TYR A 105 -3.86 -1.79 5.04
N PRO A 106 -3.31 -0.78 4.36
CA PRO A 106 -1.88 -0.71 4.10
C PRO A 106 -1.11 -0.64 5.42
N TYR A 107 0.03 -1.35 5.48
CA TYR A 107 0.87 -1.33 6.66
C TYR A 107 1.63 0.00 6.80
N PHE A 108 1.97 0.61 5.67
CA PHE A 108 2.55 1.95 5.58
C PHE A 108 1.52 2.97 5.09
N ALA A 109 0.39 3.10 5.80
CA ALA A 109 -0.75 3.94 5.41
C ALA A 109 -0.43 5.43 5.17
N GLU A 110 0.59 5.96 5.83
CA GLU A 110 0.99 7.37 5.71
C GLU A 110 2.07 7.59 4.65
N LYS A 111 2.69 6.51 4.17
CA LYS A 111 3.78 6.57 3.18
C LYS A 111 3.37 6.03 1.82
N THR A 112 2.17 5.45 1.70
CA THR A 112 1.71 4.85 0.45
C THR A 112 0.33 5.34 0.05
N THR A 113 0.11 5.44 -1.26
CA THR A 113 -1.19 5.72 -1.86
C THR A 113 -1.44 4.77 -3.03
N ILE A 114 -2.71 4.53 -3.30
CA ILE A 114 -3.17 3.87 -4.52
C ILE A 114 -3.64 4.93 -5.53
N ILE A 115 -3.42 4.67 -6.82
CA ILE A 115 -3.94 5.46 -7.94
C ILE A 115 -4.55 4.48 -8.93
N SER A 116 -5.85 4.58 -9.17
CA SER A 116 -6.60 3.69 -10.05
C SER A 116 -7.62 4.51 -10.84
N PRO A 117 -7.89 4.16 -12.12
CA PRO A 117 -8.98 4.76 -12.88
C PRO A 117 -10.36 4.42 -12.30
N LYS A 118 -10.48 3.28 -11.60
CA LYS A 118 -11.67 2.87 -10.87
C LYS A 118 -11.41 2.93 -9.38
N MET A 119 -12.26 3.63 -8.64
CA MET A 119 -12.25 3.65 -7.17
C MET A 119 -13.69 3.49 -6.69
N TYR A 120 -13.82 3.18 -5.40
CA TYR A 120 -15.10 3.12 -4.71
C TYR A 120 -15.98 4.32 -5.11
N PRO A 121 -17.26 4.08 -5.49
CA PRO A 121 -18.02 2.84 -5.33
C PRO A 121 -17.85 1.78 -6.43
N SER A 122 -17.03 2.03 -7.46
CA SER A 122 -16.81 1.07 -8.55
C SER A 122 -15.77 0.01 -8.20
N GLU A 123 -15.97 -1.21 -8.70
CA GLU A 123 -15.02 -2.31 -8.52
C GLU A 123 -13.74 -2.13 -9.35
N VAL A 124 -12.61 -2.38 -8.72
CA VAL A 124 -11.29 -2.40 -9.36
C VAL A 124 -11.02 -3.77 -9.97
N ALA A 125 -11.48 -4.82 -9.30
CA ALA A 125 -11.42 -6.18 -9.80
C ALA A 125 -12.65 -6.99 -9.38
N ARG A 126 -12.88 -8.08 -10.11
CA ARG A 126 -13.93 -9.04 -9.90
C ARG A 126 -13.33 -10.43 -9.98
N PHE A 127 -13.46 -11.22 -8.92
CA PHE A 127 -13.08 -12.62 -8.91
C PHE A 127 -14.33 -13.46 -9.07
N ASN A 128 -14.36 -14.29 -10.10
CA ASN A 128 -15.49 -15.15 -10.39
C ASN A 128 -15.14 -16.59 -10.01
N GLY A 129 -15.63 -17.06 -8.87
CA GLY A 129 -15.44 -18.42 -8.40
C GLY A 129 -16.02 -19.48 -9.34
N VAL A 130 -17.15 -19.19 -9.99
CA VAL A 130 -17.85 -20.14 -10.88
C VAL A 130 -17.04 -20.48 -12.13
N ARG A 131 -16.42 -19.46 -12.73
CA ARG A 131 -15.64 -19.61 -13.98
C ARG A 131 -14.13 -19.69 -13.73
N ASN A 132 -13.70 -19.55 -12.49
CA ASN A 132 -12.32 -19.35 -12.09
C ASN A 132 -11.61 -18.26 -12.92
N THR A 133 -12.30 -17.14 -13.15
CA THR A 133 -11.78 -16.02 -13.93
C THR A 133 -11.61 -14.80 -13.06
N VAL A 134 -10.52 -14.07 -13.28
CA VAL A 134 -10.26 -12.78 -12.66
C VAL A 134 -10.36 -11.69 -13.72
N ASP A 135 -11.25 -10.73 -13.49
CA ASP A 135 -11.31 -9.47 -14.24
C ASP A 135 -10.75 -8.37 -13.36
N SER A 136 -9.54 -7.89 -13.65
CA SER A 136 -8.85 -6.92 -12.80
C SER A 136 -8.31 -5.75 -13.61
N ASN A 137 -8.58 -4.53 -13.14
CA ASN A 137 -7.92 -3.33 -13.63
C ASN A 137 -6.56 -3.17 -12.93
N CYS A 138 -5.56 -2.73 -13.68
CA CYS A 138 -4.28 -2.35 -13.11
C CYS A 138 -4.42 -1.07 -12.28
N PHE A 139 -3.65 -0.97 -11.20
CA PHE A 139 -3.54 0.25 -10.41
C PHE A 139 -2.09 0.50 -10.02
N LEU A 140 -1.77 1.75 -9.76
CA LEU A 140 -0.44 2.17 -9.33
C LEU A 140 -0.40 2.25 -7.81
N LEU A 141 0.66 1.70 -7.22
CA LEU A 141 1.05 1.94 -5.85
C LEU A 141 2.20 2.96 -5.86
N GLN A 142 2.07 4.02 -5.06
CA GLN A 142 3.05 5.09 -4.97
C GLN A 142 3.54 5.27 -3.53
N SER A 143 4.84 5.51 -3.37
CA SER A 143 5.51 5.84 -2.10
C SER A 143 6.57 6.91 -2.38
N GLY A 144 6.37 8.13 -1.89
CA GLY A 144 7.21 9.26 -2.28
C GLY A 144 7.17 9.49 -3.81
N GLU A 145 8.33 9.50 -4.45
CA GLU A 145 8.48 9.62 -5.91
C GLU A 145 8.41 8.28 -6.64
N GLU A 146 8.58 7.17 -5.92
CA GLU A 146 8.57 5.83 -6.51
C GLU A 146 7.14 5.37 -6.81
N ARG A 147 6.96 4.75 -7.97
CA ARG A 147 5.68 4.18 -8.42
C ARG A 147 5.90 2.78 -8.95
N THR A 148 5.01 1.86 -8.58
CA THR A 148 4.99 0.50 -9.12
C THR A 148 3.60 0.18 -9.65
N LEU A 149 3.54 -0.49 -10.80
CA LEU A 149 2.30 -0.99 -11.36
C LEU A 149 1.96 -2.32 -10.69
N PHE A 150 0.75 -2.37 -10.14
CA PHE A 150 0.18 -3.60 -9.62
C PHE A 150 -0.80 -4.16 -10.64
N SER A 151 -0.52 -5.37 -11.10
CA SER A 151 -1.42 -6.22 -11.86
C SER A 151 -1.52 -7.54 -11.11
N PHE A 152 -2.74 -8.06 -10.94
CA PHE A 152 -2.94 -9.33 -10.26
C PHE A 152 -2.59 -10.54 -11.14
N LEU A 153 -2.56 -10.36 -12.46
CA LEU A 153 -2.38 -11.41 -13.46
C LEU A 153 -0.95 -11.45 -14.07
N MET A 154 -0.08 -10.50 -13.70
CA MET A 154 1.34 -10.48 -14.07
C MET A 154 2.19 -10.89 -12.88
#